data_AF-A0A1S2XA76-F1
#
_entry.id   AF-A0A1S2XA76-F1
#
_cell.length_a   1.000
_cell.length_b   1.000
_cell.length_c   1.000
_cell.angle_alpha   90.00
_cell.angle_beta   90.00
_cell.angle_gamma   90.00
#
_symmetry.space_group_name_H-M   'P 1'
#
loop_
_entity.id
_entity.type
_entity.pdbx_description
1 polymer ?
#
loop_
_entity_poly.entity_id
_entity_poly.type
_entity_poly.pdbx_seq_one_letter_code
_entity_poly.pdbx_strand_id
1 'polypeptide(L)'
;MGTLVGHVAPGFGFLIIGLWHLFNHIKLHVQNPNSYISPPWFPTSKYKYLELFIIMLASTASISMELIIGPDRHTPFDPDGTIPSNHLHNFEHSSISMTFFVYAAFAIILDKIENQSKFALTQLLASIAFGQQLLLFHLHSADHMGPEGQYHLLLQIVIFISLSTTLLGIPMQKNFLVSFVRSLSIFFQGLWLMVMGFMLWTPELISKGCFMNNEEGHKVVRCTDHESLHRAVSLVNILFSWFLIGVTVFGVSFYLILTKLFGGNKVRYFSLGNEEEEERENVEKFNDDVESQKGSLVGNPKSFIHVGKKTFSPIDIER
;
A
#
# COMPACT_ATOMS: atom_id res chain seq x y z
N MET A 1 -13.56 17.48 -16.92
CA MET A 1 -12.96 17.36 -18.28
C MET A 1 -11.42 17.44 -18.23
N GLY A 2 -10.73 16.72 -19.14
CA GLY A 2 -9.26 16.60 -19.18
C GLY A 2 -8.53 17.93 -19.37
N THR A 3 -8.04 18.51 -18.28
CA THR A 3 -7.19 19.71 -18.30
C THR A 3 -5.85 19.39 -17.64
N LEU A 4 -4.85 20.23 -17.87
CA LEU A 4 -3.57 20.14 -17.14
C LEU A 4 -3.80 20.06 -15.63
N VAL A 5 -4.60 20.98 -15.08
CA VAL A 5 -4.89 21.04 -13.64
C VAL A 5 -5.73 19.84 -13.20
N GLY A 6 -6.71 19.43 -14.01
CA GLY A 6 -7.56 18.26 -13.76
C GLY A 6 -6.79 16.94 -13.71
N HIS A 7 -5.59 16.86 -14.29
CA HIS A 7 -4.71 15.69 -14.16
C HIS A 7 -3.67 15.86 -13.05
N VAL A 8 -3.01 17.02 -12.99
CA VAL A 8 -1.91 17.26 -12.05
C VAL A 8 -2.40 17.33 -10.61
N ALA A 9 -3.55 17.96 -10.34
CA ALA A 9 -4.05 18.12 -8.96
C ALA A 9 -4.50 16.78 -8.34
N PRO A 10 -5.34 15.95 -8.99
CA PRO A 10 -5.63 14.61 -8.50
C PRO A 10 -4.38 13.73 -8.45
N GLY A 11 -3.48 13.87 -9.45
CA GLY A 11 -2.21 13.16 -9.48
C GLY A 11 -1.35 13.43 -8.24
N PHE A 12 -1.24 14.69 -7.83
CA PHE A 12 -0.53 15.08 -6.61
C PHE A 12 -1.18 14.48 -5.35
N GLY A 13 -2.51 14.44 -5.27
CA GLY A 13 -3.24 13.80 -4.17
C GLY A 13 -2.91 12.31 -4.04
N PHE A 14 -3.02 11.55 -5.13
CA PHE A 14 -2.66 10.12 -5.15
C PHE A 14 -1.17 9.88 -4.85
N LEU A 15 -0.28 10.75 -5.32
CA LEU A 15 1.15 10.67 -5.05
C LEU A 15 1.43 10.79 -3.55
N ILE A 16 0.85 11.79 -2.88
CA ILE A 16 1.01 11.98 -1.43
C ILE A 16 0.42 10.82 -0.64
N ILE A 17 -0.82 10.42 -0.94
CA ILE A 17 -1.49 9.32 -0.22
C ILE A 17 -0.74 8.00 -0.42
N GLY A 18 -0.30 7.72 -1.64
CA GLY A 18 0.50 6.52 -1.94
C GLY A 18 1.82 6.50 -1.20
N LEU A 19 2.55 7.63 -1.16
CA LEU A 19 3.80 7.74 -0.40
C LEU A 19 3.57 7.62 1.12
N TRP A 20 2.50 8.24 1.62
CA TRP A 20 2.07 8.14 3.02
C TRP A 20 1.77 6.70 3.42
N HIS A 21 1.01 5.96 2.61
CA HIS A 21 0.75 4.53 2.83
C HIS A 21 2.04 3.71 2.74
N LEU A 22 2.87 3.95 1.74
CA LEU A 22 4.12 3.21 1.52
C LEU A 22 5.04 3.35 2.73
N PHE A 23 5.28 4.58 3.19
CA PHE A 23 6.10 4.85 4.37
C PHE A 23 5.56 4.14 5.61
N ASN A 24 4.26 4.28 5.91
CA ASN A 24 3.69 3.75 7.14
C ASN A 24 3.59 2.22 7.13
N HIS A 25 3.26 1.59 5.99
CA HIS A 25 3.27 0.13 5.86
C HIS A 25 4.68 -0.44 6.05
N ILE A 26 5.71 0.17 5.44
CA ILE A 26 7.10 -0.26 5.61
C ILE A 26 7.51 -0.11 7.08
N LYS A 27 7.27 1.05 7.68
CA LYS A 27 7.60 1.32 9.09
C LYS A 27 6.92 0.32 10.02
N LEU A 28 5.62 0.08 9.83
CA LEU A 28 4.85 -0.86 10.64
C LEU A 28 5.40 -2.29 10.51
N HIS A 29 5.72 -2.73 9.29
CA HIS A 29 6.28 -4.05 9.04
C HIS A 29 7.68 -4.22 9.65
N VAL A 30 8.55 -3.22 9.52
CA VAL A 30 9.91 -3.27 10.08
C VAL A 30 9.89 -3.33 11.60
N GLN A 31 9.00 -2.56 12.23
CA GLN A 31 8.85 -2.54 13.69
C GLN A 31 8.20 -3.82 14.22
N ASN A 32 7.25 -4.40 13.47
CA ASN A 32 6.42 -5.52 13.92
C ASN A 32 6.28 -6.61 12.84
N PRO A 33 7.37 -7.30 12.43
CA PRO A 33 7.32 -8.19 11.27
C PRO A 33 6.40 -9.41 11.48
N ASN A 34 6.34 -9.95 12.70
CA ASN A 34 5.56 -11.16 13.03
C ASN A 34 4.08 -10.87 13.31
N SER A 35 3.73 -9.64 13.66
CA SER A 35 2.37 -9.20 14.01
C SER A 35 1.82 -8.17 13.04
N TYR A 36 2.44 -8.04 11.86
CA TYR A 36 2.02 -7.11 10.83
C TYR A 36 0.59 -7.38 10.38
N ILE A 37 -0.23 -6.32 10.42
CA ILE A 37 -1.57 -6.29 9.85
C ILE A 37 -1.64 -5.00 9.05
N SER A 38 -1.98 -5.10 7.77
CA SER A 38 -2.08 -3.96 6.86
C SER A 38 -3.35 -3.14 7.16
N PRO A 39 -3.29 -1.95 7.78
CA PRO A 39 -4.49 -1.12 7.92
C PRO A 39 -4.93 -0.53 6.56
N PRO A 40 -6.20 -0.13 6.42
CA PRO A 40 -6.71 0.52 5.21
C PRO A 40 -6.41 2.03 5.15
N TRP A 41 -6.07 2.65 6.28
CA TRP A 41 -5.67 4.06 6.45
C TRP A 41 -4.82 4.19 7.72
N PHE A 42 -4.03 5.26 7.86
CA PHE A 42 -3.13 5.44 8.99
C PHE A 42 -3.48 6.65 9.88
N PRO A 43 -3.55 6.47 11.21
CA PRO A 43 -3.77 7.58 12.12
C PRO A 43 -2.52 8.41 12.33
N THR A 44 -2.70 9.71 12.59
CA THR A 44 -1.61 10.61 13.03
C THR A 44 -1.71 10.91 14.53
N SER A 45 -0.59 11.31 15.13
CA SER A 45 -0.50 11.54 16.58
C SER A 45 -1.39 12.68 17.09
N LYS A 46 -1.57 13.74 16.31
CA LYS A 46 -2.41 14.90 16.68
C LYS A 46 -3.85 14.77 16.19
N TYR A 47 -4.05 14.20 15.01
CA TYR A 47 -5.35 14.10 14.36
C TYR A 47 -5.56 12.68 13.83
N LYS A 48 -6.29 11.86 14.60
CA LYS A 48 -6.52 10.44 14.29
C LYS A 48 -6.99 10.23 12.85
N TYR A 49 -7.94 11.02 12.35
CA TYR A 49 -8.53 10.84 11.02
C TYR A 49 -7.98 11.81 9.95
N LEU A 50 -6.76 12.35 10.12
CA LEU A 50 -6.20 13.36 9.21
C LEU A 50 -6.22 12.94 7.73
N GLU A 51 -5.76 11.72 7.45
CA GLU A 51 -5.75 11.16 6.10
C GLU A 51 -7.15 11.15 5.48
N LEU A 52 -8.14 10.64 6.23
CA LEU A 52 -9.52 10.55 5.77
C LEU A 52 -10.15 11.93 5.56
N PHE A 53 -9.87 12.90 6.43
CA PHE A 53 -10.32 14.28 6.23
C PHE A 53 -9.68 14.92 5.00
N ILE A 54 -8.38 14.68 4.74
CA ILE A 54 -7.71 15.16 3.52
C ILE A 54 -8.39 14.56 2.29
N ILE A 55 -8.70 13.26 2.29
CA ILE A 55 -9.42 12.61 1.19
C ILE A 55 -10.80 13.23 1.00
N MET A 56 -11.56 13.43 2.08
CA MET A 56 -12.88 14.09 2.01
C MET A 56 -12.78 15.50 1.42
N LEU A 57 -11.85 16.32 1.91
CA LEU A 57 -11.64 17.68 1.44
C LEU A 57 -11.21 17.72 -0.03
N ALA A 58 -10.28 16.85 -0.44
CA ALA A 58 -9.84 16.74 -1.82
C ALA A 58 -10.98 16.28 -2.75
N SER A 59 -11.76 15.28 -2.34
CA SER A 59 -12.95 14.83 -3.08
C SER A 59 -14.00 15.94 -3.21
N THR A 60 -14.30 16.66 -2.12
CA THR A 60 -15.25 17.79 -2.17
C THR A 60 -14.74 18.89 -3.09
N ALA A 61 -13.46 19.26 -2.99
CA ALA A 61 -12.85 20.25 -3.87
C ALA A 61 -12.92 19.80 -5.34
N SER A 62 -12.64 18.53 -5.64
CA SER A 62 -12.73 17.98 -7.00
C SER A 62 -14.16 18.02 -7.54
N ILE A 63 -15.17 17.66 -6.73
CA ILE A 63 -16.59 17.75 -7.11
C ILE A 63 -16.98 19.21 -7.36
N SER A 64 -16.56 20.13 -6.49
CA SER A 64 -16.83 21.57 -6.69
C SER A 64 -16.16 22.11 -7.95
N MET A 65 -14.93 21.69 -8.25
CA MET A 65 -14.22 22.08 -9.46
C MET A 65 -14.91 21.56 -10.73
N GLU A 66 -15.38 20.32 -10.74
CA GLU A 66 -16.02 19.74 -11.92
C GLU A 66 -17.45 20.28 -12.14
N LEU A 67 -18.25 20.47 -11.07
CA LEU A 67 -19.68 20.82 -11.21
C LEU A 67 -20.01 22.31 -11.10
N ILE A 68 -19.16 23.11 -10.43
CA ILE A 68 -19.50 24.49 -10.05
C ILE A 68 -18.43 25.47 -10.52
N ILE A 69 -17.16 25.25 -10.21
CA ILE A 69 -16.13 26.28 -10.42
C ILE A 69 -15.56 26.22 -11.84
N GLY A 70 -15.29 25.02 -12.35
CA GLY A 70 -14.68 24.80 -13.66
C GLY A 70 -15.59 25.13 -14.85
N PRO A 71 -16.88 24.79 -14.84
CA PRO A 71 -17.76 25.10 -15.97
C PRO A 71 -18.12 26.59 -16.07
N ASP A 72 -18.14 27.14 -17.28
CA ASP A 72 -18.41 28.56 -17.56
C ASP A 72 -19.73 29.07 -16.96
N ARG A 73 -20.74 28.20 -16.91
CA ARG A 73 -22.07 28.56 -16.42
C ARG A 73 -22.19 28.52 -14.90
N HIS A 74 -21.18 28.03 -14.18
CA HIS A 74 -21.14 27.82 -12.73
C HIS A 74 -22.36 27.14 -12.08
N THR A 75 -23.28 26.60 -12.88
CA THR A 75 -24.46 25.86 -12.48
C THR A 75 -24.45 24.51 -13.16
N PRO A 76 -24.59 23.39 -12.42
CA PRO A 76 -24.48 22.06 -13.02
C PRO A 76 -25.67 21.68 -13.91
N PHE A 77 -26.81 22.39 -13.81
CA PHE A 77 -28.05 22.10 -14.53
C PHE A 77 -28.45 23.23 -15.47
N ASP A 78 -29.17 22.87 -16.53
CA ASP A 78 -29.87 23.81 -17.42
C ASP A 78 -31.14 24.39 -16.78
N PRO A 79 -31.75 25.45 -17.35
CA PRO A 79 -32.94 26.08 -16.77
C PRO A 79 -34.15 25.12 -16.67
N ASP A 80 -34.17 24.09 -17.51
CA ASP A 80 -35.19 23.03 -17.52
C ASP A 80 -34.88 21.89 -16.54
N GLY A 81 -33.76 21.98 -15.80
CA GLY A 81 -33.32 20.98 -14.82
C GLY A 81 -32.57 19.79 -15.44
N THR A 82 -32.33 19.78 -16.75
CA THR A 82 -31.51 18.74 -17.39
C THR A 82 -30.02 18.96 -17.15
N ILE A 83 -29.22 17.91 -17.35
CA ILE A 83 -27.75 18.04 -17.33
C ILE A 83 -27.30 18.47 -18.73
N PRO A 84 -26.65 19.63 -18.88
CA PRO A 84 -26.11 20.09 -20.15
C PRO A 84 -25.14 19.05 -20.74
N SER A 85 -25.15 18.88 -22.06
CA SER A 85 -24.27 17.89 -22.73
C SER A 85 -22.79 18.13 -22.45
N ASN A 86 -22.36 19.40 -22.37
CA ASN A 86 -20.99 19.79 -22.03
C ASN A 86 -20.62 19.55 -20.54
N HIS A 87 -21.59 19.18 -19.68
CA HIS A 87 -21.37 18.88 -18.26
C HIS A 87 -21.40 17.37 -17.95
N LEU A 88 -21.82 16.51 -18.88
CA LEU A 88 -21.98 15.08 -18.62
C LEU A 88 -20.68 14.42 -18.14
N HIS A 89 -19.55 14.67 -18.82
CA HIS A 89 -18.25 14.18 -18.37
C HIS A 89 -17.82 14.70 -16.99
N ASN A 90 -18.22 15.93 -16.63
CA ASN A 90 -17.91 16.48 -15.31
C ASN A 90 -18.68 15.75 -14.20
N PHE A 91 -19.92 15.32 -14.47
CA PHE A 91 -20.69 14.47 -13.56
C PHE A 91 -20.09 13.07 -13.41
N GLU A 92 -19.59 12.48 -14.49
CA GLU A 92 -18.85 11.22 -14.43
C GLU A 92 -17.60 11.38 -13.55
N HIS A 93 -16.75 12.38 -13.82
CA HIS A 93 -15.57 12.68 -13.02
C HIS A 93 -15.91 12.94 -11.53
N SER A 94 -17.00 13.66 -11.27
CA SER A 94 -17.48 13.92 -9.91
C SER A 94 -17.91 12.64 -9.20
N SER A 95 -18.45 11.67 -9.93
CA SER A 95 -18.85 10.37 -9.38
C SER A 95 -17.64 9.56 -8.89
N ILE A 96 -16.48 9.66 -9.56
CA ILE A 96 -15.22 9.08 -9.04
C ILE A 96 -14.91 9.69 -7.67
N SER A 97 -14.85 11.02 -7.60
CA SER A 97 -14.52 11.75 -6.37
C SER A 97 -15.50 11.45 -5.24
N MET A 98 -16.79 11.29 -5.56
CA MET A 98 -17.84 10.92 -4.61
C MET A 98 -17.58 9.55 -3.98
N THR A 99 -17.14 8.54 -4.76
CA THR A 99 -16.85 7.22 -4.18
C THR A 99 -15.67 7.25 -3.20
N PHE A 100 -14.63 8.05 -3.45
CA PHE A 100 -13.54 8.27 -2.50
C PHE A 100 -14.01 9.02 -1.23
N PHE A 101 -14.93 9.99 -1.37
CA PHE A 101 -15.55 10.66 -0.23
C PHE A 101 -16.34 9.65 0.63
N VAL A 102 -17.16 8.81 -0.01
CA VAL A 102 -17.94 7.76 0.66
C VAL A 102 -17.01 6.80 1.40
N TYR A 103 -15.94 6.32 0.75
CA TYR A 103 -14.92 5.51 1.41
C TYR A 103 -14.38 6.19 2.68
N ALA A 104 -13.95 7.45 2.59
CA ALA A 104 -13.34 8.14 3.71
C ALA A 104 -14.33 8.41 4.85
N ALA A 105 -15.55 8.84 4.54
CA ALA A 105 -16.59 9.08 5.52
C ALA A 105 -16.99 7.78 6.25
N PHE A 106 -17.22 6.70 5.53
CA PHE A 106 -17.59 5.42 6.12
C PHE A 106 -16.43 4.74 6.86
N ALA A 107 -15.18 4.98 6.47
CA ALA A 107 -14.02 4.53 7.24
C ALA A 107 -14.01 5.13 8.66
N ILE A 108 -14.39 6.41 8.81
CA ILE A 108 -14.55 7.06 10.13
C ILE A 108 -15.72 6.44 10.89
N ILE A 109 -16.87 6.25 10.24
CA ILE A 109 -18.08 5.71 10.87
C ILE A 109 -17.83 4.27 11.36
N LEU A 110 -17.26 3.42 10.51
CA LEU A 110 -16.96 2.02 10.84
C LEU A 110 -15.95 1.89 11.97
N ASP A 111 -14.97 2.80 12.06
CA ASP A 111 -14.02 2.80 13.18
C ASP A 111 -14.67 3.21 14.50
N LYS A 112 -15.67 4.11 14.48
CA LYS A 112 -16.40 4.54 15.68
C LYS A 112 -17.41 3.52 16.21
N ILE A 113 -18.00 2.70 15.33
CA ILE A 113 -19.05 1.73 15.70
C ILE A 113 -18.43 0.42 16.26
N GLU A 114 -17.11 0.25 16.20
CA GLU A 114 -16.40 -0.95 16.70
C GLU A 114 -16.95 -2.28 16.14
N ASN A 115 -17.33 -2.29 14.86
CA ASN A 115 -17.81 -3.49 14.18
C ASN A 115 -16.65 -4.49 13.91
N GLN A 116 -16.88 -5.78 14.14
CA GLN A 116 -15.93 -6.86 13.80
C GLN A 116 -15.53 -6.86 12.32
N SER A 117 -16.45 -6.46 11.43
CA SER A 117 -16.22 -6.42 9.99
C SER A 117 -15.66 -5.07 9.49
N LYS A 118 -15.30 -4.14 10.39
CA LYS A 118 -14.89 -2.77 10.01
C LYS A 118 -13.77 -2.74 8.98
N PHE A 119 -12.79 -3.64 9.13
CA PHE A 119 -11.65 -3.75 8.22
C PHE A 119 -12.10 -4.17 6.81
N ALA A 120 -12.82 -5.28 6.71
CA ALA A 120 -13.25 -5.85 5.43
C ALA A 120 -14.17 -4.89 4.69
N LEU A 121 -15.10 -4.24 5.39
CA LEU A 121 -16.00 -3.23 4.83
C LEU A 121 -15.23 -1.99 4.35
N THR A 122 -14.24 -1.52 5.09
CA THR A 122 -13.41 -0.37 4.67
C THR A 122 -12.62 -0.70 3.40
N GLN A 123 -12.04 -1.89 3.32
CA GLN A 123 -11.33 -2.37 2.11
C GLN A 123 -12.27 -2.57 0.93
N LEU A 124 -13.49 -3.04 1.16
CA LEU A 124 -14.52 -3.17 0.13
C LEU A 124 -14.88 -1.79 -0.43
N LEU A 125 -15.11 -0.79 0.43
CA LEU A 125 -15.40 0.58 -0.01
C LEU A 125 -14.24 1.19 -0.80
N ALA A 126 -12.99 0.98 -0.36
CA ALA A 126 -11.81 1.38 -1.13
C ALA A 126 -11.73 0.68 -2.49
N SER A 127 -12.05 -0.61 -2.54
CA SER A 127 -12.09 -1.39 -3.78
C SER A 127 -13.18 -0.88 -4.72
N ILE A 128 -14.36 -0.52 -4.20
CA ILE A 128 -15.43 0.09 -4.99
C ILE A 128 -14.99 1.45 -5.54
N ALA A 129 -14.27 2.26 -4.77
CA ALA A 129 -13.74 3.54 -5.26
C ALA A 129 -12.74 3.34 -6.41
N PHE A 130 -11.78 2.42 -6.29
CA PHE A 130 -10.88 2.07 -7.40
C PHE A 130 -11.61 1.42 -8.58
N GLY A 131 -12.66 0.62 -8.31
CA GLY A 131 -13.50 0.02 -9.34
C GLY A 131 -14.28 1.07 -10.14
N GLN A 132 -14.86 2.05 -9.46
CA GLN A 132 -15.53 3.19 -10.09
C GLN A 132 -14.55 4.04 -10.89
N GLN A 133 -13.37 4.30 -10.33
CA GLN A 133 -12.29 5.01 -11.03
C GLN A 133 -11.90 4.27 -12.32
N LEU A 134 -11.66 2.95 -12.24
CA LEU A 134 -11.32 2.14 -13.41
C LEU A 134 -12.44 2.14 -14.45
N LEU A 135 -13.68 1.92 -14.03
CA LEU A 135 -14.86 1.88 -14.89
C LEU A 135 -15.00 3.19 -15.67
N LEU A 136 -14.98 4.32 -14.96
CA LEU A 136 -15.19 5.62 -15.61
C LEU A 136 -14.00 6.03 -16.47
N PHE A 137 -12.75 5.73 -16.09
CA PHE A 137 -11.62 5.94 -16.99
C PHE A 137 -11.66 5.00 -18.20
N HIS A 138 -12.20 3.79 -18.08
CA HIS A 138 -12.35 2.88 -19.22
C HIS A 138 -13.38 3.42 -20.22
N LEU A 139 -14.55 3.84 -19.72
CA LEU A 139 -15.59 4.45 -20.55
C LEU A 139 -15.11 5.76 -21.17
N HIS A 140 -14.49 6.65 -20.38
CA HIS A 140 -13.95 7.91 -20.86
C HIS A 140 -12.79 7.74 -21.86
N SER A 141 -11.92 6.73 -21.65
CA SER A 141 -10.81 6.45 -22.56
C SER A 141 -11.26 5.81 -23.87
N ALA A 142 -12.49 5.29 -23.96
CA ALA A 142 -13.03 4.80 -25.23
C ALA A 142 -13.28 5.96 -26.21
N ASP A 143 -13.42 7.19 -25.72
CA ASP A 143 -13.61 8.39 -26.53
C ASP A 143 -12.28 9.00 -27.02
N HIS A 144 -11.16 8.62 -26.42
CA HIS A 144 -9.83 9.16 -26.74
C HIS A 144 -9.03 8.24 -27.66
N MET A 145 -8.93 8.59 -28.94
CA MET A 145 -8.10 7.87 -29.91
C MET A 145 -6.68 8.45 -29.99
N GLY A 146 -5.67 7.59 -30.10
CA GLY A 146 -4.28 7.99 -30.33
C GLY A 146 -3.44 8.14 -29.05
N PRO A 147 -2.58 9.16 -28.92
CA PRO A 147 -1.62 9.23 -27.80
C PRO A 147 -2.29 9.42 -26.45
N GLU A 148 -3.36 10.23 -26.36
CA GLU A 148 -4.14 10.45 -25.14
C GLU A 148 -4.76 9.15 -24.63
N GLY A 149 -5.42 8.39 -25.52
CA GLY A 149 -5.93 7.06 -25.20
C GLY A 149 -4.86 6.11 -24.69
N GLN A 150 -3.65 6.14 -25.27
CA GLN A 150 -2.53 5.32 -24.79
C GLN A 150 -2.09 5.69 -23.36
N TYR A 151 -2.02 6.98 -23.04
CA TYR A 151 -1.73 7.43 -21.66
C TYR A 151 -2.77 6.91 -20.67
N HIS A 152 -4.06 7.02 -21.02
CA HIS A 152 -5.16 6.57 -20.16
C HIS A 152 -5.23 5.04 -20.03
N LEU A 153 -4.96 4.30 -21.11
CA LEU A 153 -4.88 2.84 -21.07
C LEU A 153 -3.81 2.37 -20.06
N LEU A 154 -2.63 2.98 -20.09
CA LEU A 154 -1.56 2.65 -19.15
C LEU A 154 -1.93 3.03 -17.71
N LEU A 155 -2.63 4.15 -17.49
CA LEU A 155 -3.18 4.51 -16.19
C LEU A 155 -4.17 3.46 -15.67
N GLN A 156 -5.07 2.98 -16.52
CA GLN A 156 -6.05 1.93 -16.17
C GLN A 156 -5.38 0.65 -15.67
N ILE A 157 -4.25 0.25 -16.27
CA ILE A 157 -3.48 -0.91 -15.80
C ILE A 157 -2.98 -0.70 -14.36
N VAL A 158 -2.46 0.50 -14.04
CA VAL A 158 -1.99 0.82 -12.68
C VAL A 158 -3.16 0.87 -11.68
N ILE A 159 -4.31 1.42 -12.08
CA ILE A 159 -5.54 1.42 -11.28
C ILE A 159 -6.01 -0.01 -11.03
N PHE A 160 -5.99 -0.88 -12.04
CA PHE A 160 -6.36 -2.29 -11.91
C PHE A 160 -5.47 -3.04 -10.91
N ILE A 161 -4.16 -2.76 -10.89
CA ILE A 161 -3.24 -3.31 -9.87
C ILE A 161 -3.63 -2.82 -8.46
N SER A 162 -4.00 -1.54 -8.33
CA SER A 162 -4.42 -0.95 -7.05
C SER A 162 -5.75 -1.55 -6.56
N LEU A 163 -6.71 -1.75 -7.46
CA LEU A 163 -7.96 -2.45 -7.20
C LEU A 163 -7.71 -3.89 -6.75
N SER A 164 -6.93 -4.64 -7.54
CA SER A 164 -6.64 -6.06 -7.28
C SER A 164 -5.95 -6.25 -5.94
N THR A 165 -4.95 -5.42 -5.62
CA THR A 165 -4.24 -5.49 -4.34
C THR A 165 -5.10 -5.02 -3.16
N THR A 166 -6.06 -4.10 -3.37
CA THR A 166 -7.03 -3.72 -2.34
C THR A 166 -8.00 -4.86 -2.04
N LEU A 167 -8.50 -5.55 -3.07
CA LEU A 167 -9.35 -6.75 -2.94
C LEU A 167 -8.59 -7.90 -2.26
N LEU A 168 -7.37 -8.19 -2.69
CA LEU A 168 -6.49 -9.19 -2.05
C LEU A 168 -6.18 -8.85 -0.59
N GLY A 169 -6.19 -7.56 -0.24
CA GLY A 169 -6.04 -7.09 1.13
C GLY A 169 -7.15 -7.54 2.09
N ILE A 170 -8.30 -8.02 1.59
CA ILE A 170 -9.39 -8.56 2.42
C ILE A 170 -9.00 -9.93 3.01
N PRO A 171 -8.65 -10.96 2.19
CA PRO A 171 -8.20 -12.25 2.71
C PRO A 171 -6.73 -12.27 3.15
N MET A 172 -5.86 -11.40 2.61
CA MET A 172 -4.41 -11.46 2.84
C MET A 172 -3.87 -10.32 3.71
N GLN A 173 -4.55 -9.99 4.80
CA GLN A 173 -4.29 -8.82 5.66
C GLN A 173 -2.88 -8.78 6.27
N LYS A 174 -2.29 -9.95 6.52
CA LYS A 174 -0.95 -10.09 7.11
C LYS A 174 0.17 -10.09 6.06
N ASN A 175 -0.16 -10.09 4.76
CA ASN A 175 0.84 -10.07 3.71
C ASN A 175 1.29 -8.64 3.42
N PHE A 176 2.48 -8.30 3.91
CA PHE A 176 3.12 -7.01 3.67
C PHE A 176 3.26 -6.66 2.19
N LEU A 177 3.56 -7.64 1.33
CA LEU A 177 3.78 -7.39 -0.09
C LEU A 177 2.51 -6.87 -0.78
N VAL A 178 1.33 -7.37 -0.39
CA VAL A 178 0.04 -6.90 -0.94
C VAL A 178 -0.15 -5.41 -0.66
N SER A 179 0.06 -5.00 0.60
CA SER A 179 -0.02 -3.58 0.99
C SER A 179 1.09 -2.71 0.40
N PHE A 180 2.28 -3.26 0.22
CA PHE A 180 3.41 -2.57 -0.40
C PHE A 180 3.13 -2.26 -1.86
N VAL A 181 2.70 -3.28 -2.64
CA VAL A 181 2.34 -3.12 -4.06
C VAL A 181 1.13 -2.19 -4.20
N ARG A 182 0.12 -2.30 -3.32
CA ARG A 182 -1.02 -1.35 -3.29
C ARG A 182 -0.54 0.09 -3.11
N SER A 183 0.30 0.34 -2.11
CA SER A 183 0.78 1.70 -1.83
C SER A 183 1.63 2.26 -2.97
N LEU A 184 2.52 1.43 -3.52
CA LEU A 184 3.40 1.80 -4.63
C LEU A 184 2.61 2.03 -5.93
N SER A 185 1.56 1.26 -6.19
CA SER A 185 0.68 1.47 -7.34
C SER A 185 -0.17 2.73 -7.21
N ILE A 186 -0.71 3.05 -6.03
CA ILE A 186 -1.39 4.33 -5.76
C ILE A 186 -0.43 5.50 -5.97
N PHE A 187 0.79 5.41 -5.44
CA PHE A 187 1.84 6.40 -5.70
C PHE A 187 2.11 6.57 -7.20
N PHE A 188 2.19 5.45 -7.94
CA PHE A 188 2.44 5.49 -9.37
C PHE A 188 1.26 6.05 -10.17
N GLN A 189 0.01 5.79 -9.78
CA GLN A 189 -1.15 6.47 -10.38
C GLN A 189 -0.98 7.98 -10.30
N GLY A 190 -0.60 8.49 -9.13
CA GLY A 190 -0.39 9.91 -8.91
C GLY A 190 0.71 10.49 -9.79
N LEU A 191 1.86 9.82 -9.82
CA LEU A 191 2.98 10.21 -10.67
C LEU A 191 2.61 10.20 -12.16
N TRP A 192 1.95 9.15 -12.63
CA TRP A 192 1.56 8.99 -14.03
C TRP A 192 0.51 10.01 -14.46
N LEU A 193 -0.48 10.30 -13.62
CA LEU A 193 -1.45 11.38 -13.84
C LEU A 193 -0.77 12.74 -14.02
N MET A 194 0.21 13.07 -13.17
CA MET A 194 0.97 14.31 -13.31
C MET A 194 1.76 14.34 -14.63
N VAL A 195 2.45 13.26 -14.98
CA VAL A 195 3.21 13.14 -16.23
C VAL A 195 2.30 13.29 -17.45
N MET A 196 1.18 12.57 -17.48
CA MET A 196 0.15 12.68 -18.52
C MET A 196 -0.34 14.14 -18.66
N GLY A 197 -0.65 14.80 -17.54
CA GLY A 197 -1.04 16.20 -17.51
C GLY A 197 -0.02 17.12 -18.19
N PHE A 198 1.27 17.00 -17.86
CA PHE A 198 2.29 17.81 -18.51
C PHE A 198 2.50 17.45 -19.98
N MET A 199 2.56 16.16 -20.32
CA MET A 199 2.88 15.70 -21.66
C MET A 199 1.81 16.04 -22.70
N LEU A 200 0.52 15.99 -22.31
CA LEU A 200 -0.59 16.27 -23.21
C LEU A 200 -0.95 17.77 -23.29
N TRP A 201 -0.68 18.56 -22.25
CA TRP A 201 -1.07 19.98 -22.22
C TRP A 201 0.10 20.99 -22.28
N THR A 202 1.34 20.52 -22.50
CA THR A 202 2.51 21.38 -22.75
C THR A 202 2.97 21.25 -24.20
N PRO A 203 2.80 22.28 -25.06
CA PRO A 203 3.09 22.20 -26.50
C PRO A 203 4.51 21.72 -26.83
N GLU A 204 5.49 22.10 -26.01
CA GLU A 204 6.91 21.74 -26.20
C GLU A 204 7.21 20.25 -25.96
N LEU A 205 6.33 19.55 -25.22
CA LEU A 205 6.48 18.13 -24.89
C LEU A 205 5.77 17.20 -25.88
N ILE A 206 5.01 17.77 -26.83
CA ILE A 206 4.27 17.00 -27.82
C ILE A 206 5.24 16.38 -28.84
N SER A 207 5.01 15.11 -29.17
CA SER A 207 5.83 14.41 -30.15
C SER A 207 5.74 15.09 -31.53
N LYS A 208 6.89 15.37 -32.15
CA LYS A 208 6.99 15.87 -33.55
C LYS A 208 6.04 15.12 -34.50
N GLY A 209 5.29 15.87 -35.31
CA GLY A 209 4.24 15.32 -36.19
C GLY A 209 2.86 15.25 -35.53
N CYS A 210 2.77 15.55 -34.23
CA CYS A 210 1.51 15.76 -33.54
C CYS A 210 1.37 17.22 -33.10
N PHE A 211 0.13 17.67 -32.98
CA PHE A 211 -0.25 19.05 -32.68
C PHE A 211 -1.48 19.07 -31.79
N MET A 212 -1.66 20.19 -31.08
CA MET A 212 -2.88 20.44 -30.30
C MET A 212 -3.99 20.89 -31.23
N ASN A 213 -5.09 20.16 -31.25
CA ASN A 213 -6.32 20.54 -31.93
C ASN A 213 -7.39 20.91 -30.90
N ASN A 214 -8.28 21.84 -31.23
CA ASN A 214 -9.41 22.18 -30.37
C ASN A 214 -10.67 21.51 -30.95
N GLU A 215 -11.19 20.51 -30.26
CA GLU A 215 -12.37 19.73 -30.66
C GLU A 215 -13.41 19.85 -29.55
N GLU A 216 -14.63 20.27 -29.92
CA GLU A 216 -15.77 20.38 -28.99
C GLU A 216 -15.50 21.20 -27.71
N GLY A 217 -14.57 22.18 -27.78
CA GLY A 217 -14.19 23.02 -26.64
C GLY A 217 -13.04 22.46 -25.78
N HIS A 218 -12.42 21.37 -26.21
CA HIS A 218 -11.31 20.71 -25.53
C HIS A 218 -10.07 20.58 -26.41
N LYS A 219 -8.90 20.75 -25.79
CA LYS A 219 -7.62 20.56 -26.48
C LYS A 219 -7.22 19.10 -26.47
N VAL A 220 -7.12 18.50 -27.65
CA VAL A 220 -6.72 17.09 -27.86
C VAL A 220 -5.46 17.03 -28.74
N VAL A 221 -4.63 16.02 -28.53
CA VAL A 221 -3.41 15.82 -29.34
C VAL A 221 -3.75 14.95 -30.56
N ARG A 222 -3.63 15.52 -31.76
CA ARG A 222 -3.80 14.81 -33.04
C ARG A 222 -2.46 14.70 -33.78
N CYS A 223 -2.28 13.66 -34.58
CA CYS A 223 -1.07 13.45 -35.39
C CYS A 223 -1.40 13.52 -36.88
N THR A 224 -0.46 14.04 -37.68
CA THR A 224 -0.66 14.33 -39.11
C THR A 224 -0.77 13.09 -39.99
N ASP A 225 -0.09 12.01 -39.60
CA ASP A 225 0.09 10.81 -40.41
C ASP A 225 0.24 9.58 -39.50
N HIS A 226 0.21 8.39 -40.10
CA HIS A 226 0.25 7.15 -39.34
C HIS A 226 1.62 6.89 -38.70
N GLU A 227 2.72 7.34 -39.31
CA GLU A 227 4.06 7.18 -38.77
C GLU A 227 4.29 8.04 -37.52
N SER A 228 3.82 9.29 -37.56
CA SER A 228 3.87 10.20 -36.40
C SER A 228 3.00 9.70 -35.25
N LEU A 229 1.81 9.15 -35.54
CA LEU A 229 0.97 8.50 -34.54
C LEU A 229 1.67 7.29 -33.91
N HIS A 230 2.21 6.38 -34.72
CA HIS A 230 2.93 5.21 -34.24
C HIS A 230 4.13 5.61 -33.38
N ARG A 231 4.85 6.66 -33.78
CA ARG A 231 5.97 7.21 -33.01
C ARG A 231 5.50 7.77 -31.66
N ALA A 232 4.41 8.54 -31.65
CA ALA A 232 3.85 9.12 -30.43
C ALA A 232 3.50 8.01 -29.43
N VAL A 233 2.70 7.03 -29.85
CA VAL A 233 2.29 5.89 -29.03
C VAL A 233 3.50 5.09 -28.51
N SER A 234 4.49 4.85 -29.36
CA SER A 234 5.72 4.16 -28.96
C SER A 234 6.51 4.93 -27.90
N LEU A 235 6.58 6.27 -28.02
CA LEU A 235 7.23 7.12 -27.02
C LEU A 235 6.50 7.10 -25.68
N VAL A 236 5.16 7.07 -25.66
CA VAL A 236 4.37 6.89 -24.43
C VAL A 236 4.71 5.56 -23.76
N ASN A 237 4.82 4.48 -24.53
CA ASN A 237 5.16 3.15 -23.99
C ASN A 237 6.57 3.11 -23.40
N ILE A 238 7.55 3.72 -24.08
CA ILE A 238 8.94 3.82 -23.60
C ILE A 238 8.98 4.64 -22.31
N LEU A 239 8.31 5.79 -22.29
CA LEU A 239 8.21 6.66 -21.13
C LEU A 239 7.63 5.91 -19.93
N PHE A 240 6.49 5.25 -20.12
CA PHE A 240 5.87 4.44 -19.07
C PHE A 240 6.79 3.32 -18.58
N SER A 241 7.49 2.63 -19.49
CA SER A 241 8.44 1.57 -19.14
C SER A 241 9.59 2.09 -18.26
N TRP A 242 10.11 3.28 -18.55
CA TRP A 242 11.15 3.91 -17.73
C TRP A 242 10.62 4.35 -16.37
N PHE A 243 9.41 4.91 -16.33
CA PHE A 243 8.75 5.24 -15.06
C PHE A 243 8.47 3.99 -14.21
N LEU A 244 8.04 2.88 -14.82
CA LEU A 244 7.81 1.62 -14.12
C LEU A 244 9.11 1.09 -13.48
N ILE A 245 10.22 1.11 -14.23
CA ILE A 245 11.55 0.74 -13.70
C ILE A 245 11.93 1.71 -12.56
N GLY A 246 11.80 3.01 -12.77
CA GLY A 246 12.14 4.04 -11.78
C GLY A 246 11.35 3.91 -10.48
N VAL A 247 10.02 3.70 -10.58
CA VAL A 247 9.14 3.47 -9.42
C VAL A 247 9.50 2.18 -8.69
N THR A 248 9.87 1.12 -9.42
CA THR A 248 10.31 -0.14 -8.82
C THR A 248 11.61 0.06 -8.03
N VAL A 249 12.61 0.69 -8.64
CA VAL A 249 13.88 1.03 -7.98
C VAL A 249 13.64 1.92 -6.77
N PHE A 250 12.78 2.93 -6.90
CA PHE A 250 12.38 3.81 -5.81
C PHE A 250 11.75 3.02 -4.66
N GLY A 251 10.74 2.19 -4.93
CA GLY A 251 10.03 1.44 -3.90
C GLY A 251 10.95 0.50 -3.12
N VAL A 252 11.81 -0.25 -3.81
CA VAL A 252 12.77 -1.17 -3.18
C VAL A 252 13.84 -0.40 -2.40
N SER A 253 14.40 0.67 -2.99
CA SER A 253 15.40 1.50 -2.30
C SER A 253 14.82 2.16 -1.07
N PHE A 254 13.59 2.67 -1.15
CA PHE A 254 12.88 3.27 -0.03
C PHE A 254 12.64 2.26 1.10
N TYR A 255 12.23 1.03 0.76
CA TYR A 255 12.15 -0.06 1.73
C TYR A 255 13.50 -0.33 2.43
N LEU A 256 14.59 -0.47 1.67
CA LEU A 256 15.94 -0.72 2.23
C LEU A 256 16.45 0.42 3.12
N ILE A 257 16.15 1.67 2.75
CA ILE A 257 16.51 2.84 3.56
C ILE A 257 15.73 2.82 4.87
N LEU A 258 14.41 2.59 4.82
CA LEU A 258 13.58 2.57 6.03
C LEU A 258 13.86 1.37 6.94
N THR A 259 14.21 0.21 6.39
CA THR A 259 14.64 -0.94 7.20
C THR A 259 15.94 -0.64 7.95
N LYS A 260 16.88 0.07 7.32
CA LYS A 260 18.10 0.54 8.00
C LYS A 260 17.80 1.57 9.09
N LEU A 261 16.89 2.51 8.83
CA LEU A 261 16.54 3.58 9.78
C LEU A 261 15.73 3.08 10.98
N PHE A 262 14.76 2.19 10.77
CA PHE A 262 13.84 1.74 11.82
C PHE A 262 14.12 0.32 12.34
N GLY A 263 14.88 -0.50 11.61
CA GLY A 263 15.21 -1.86 12.01
C GLY A 263 16.34 -1.97 13.04
N GLY A 264 17.18 -0.94 13.16
CA GLY A 264 18.28 -0.89 14.13
C GLY A 264 17.84 -0.77 15.61
N ASN A 265 16.57 -0.46 15.88
CA ASN A 265 16.04 -0.37 17.25
C ASN A 265 15.66 -1.72 17.88
N LYS A 266 15.91 -2.85 17.19
CA LYS A 266 15.86 -4.16 17.84
C LYS A 266 17.10 -4.32 18.71
N VAL A 267 16.99 -3.95 19.97
CA VAL A 267 17.86 -4.42 21.05
C VAL A 267 18.07 -5.92 20.85
N ARG A 268 19.34 -6.34 20.67
CA ARG A 268 19.74 -7.74 20.71
C ARG A 268 19.31 -8.29 22.07
N TYR A 269 18.22 -9.04 22.11
CA TYR A 269 18.06 -10.00 23.19
C TYR A 269 19.09 -11.09 22.92
N PHE A 270 20.23 -10.99 23.60
CA PHE A 270 21.06 -12.15 23.87
C PHE A 270 20.18 -13.09 24.70
N SER A 271 19.84 -14.25 24.16
CA SER A 271 19.25 -15.32 24.94
C SER A 271 20.33 -15.81 25.90
N LEU A 272 20.26 -15.42 27.18
CA LEU A 272 20.95 -16.13 28.28
C LEU A 272 20.29 -17.50 28.42
N GLY A 273 20.69 -18.43 27.55
CA GLY A 273 20.28 -19.84 27.60
C GLY A 273 21.43 -20.79 27.30
N ASN A 274 22.45 -20.36 26.58
CA ASN A 274 23.55 -21.24 26.18
C ASN A 274 24.70 -21.31 27.19
N GLU A 275 24.88 -20.32 28.07
CA GLU A 275 25.97 -20.37 29.07
C GLU A 275 25.66 -21.37 30.20
N GLU A 276 24.39 -21.53 30.59
CA GLU A 276 24.01 -22.51 31.63
C GLU A 276 23.93 -23.96 31.12
N GLU A 277 23.68 -24.17 29.81
CA GLU A 277 23.74 -25.50 29.18
C GLU A 277 25.19 -25.92 28.92
N GLU A 278 26.06 -25.01 28.48
CA GLU A 278 27.50 -25.30 28.32
C GLU A 278 28.19 -25.54 29.68
N GLU A 279 27.80 -24.85 30.76
CA GLU A 279 28.33 -25.16 32.11
C GLU A 279 27.85 -26.54 32.61
N ARG A 280 26.60 -26.95 32.32
CA ARG A 280 26.10 -28.29 32.70
C ARG A 280 26.75 -29.40 31.89
N GLU A 281 26.92 -29.23 30.58
CA GLU A 281 27.60 -30.20 29.72
C GLU A 281 29.09 -30.32 30.08
N ASN A 282 29.75 -29.23 30.47
CA ASN A 282 31.15 -29.29 30.91
C ASN A 282 31.31 -29.95 32.29
N VAL A 283 30.35 -29.82 33.20
CA VAL A 283 30.37 -30.50 34.51
C VAL A 283 30.07 -32.00 34.38
N GLU A 284 29.15 -32.40 33.51
CA GLU A 284 28.89 -33.83 33.23
C GLU A 284 30.09 -34.50 32.56
N LYS A 285 30.73 -33.83 31.61
CA LYS A 285 31.92 -34.36 30.92
C LYS A 285 33.14 -34.49 31.83
N PHE A 286 33.28 -33.64 32.85
CA PHE A 286 34.35 -33.74 33.83
C PHE A 286 34.14 -34.90 34.83
N ASN A 287 32.89 -35.30 35.10
CA ASN A 287 32.59 -36.41 36.00
C ASN A 287 32.75 -37.78 35.34
N ASP A 288 32.48 -37.92 34.04
CA ASP A 288 32.66 -39.18 33.30
C ASP A 288 34.15 -39.57 33.13
N ASP A 289 35.06 -38.59 33.04
CA ASP A 289 36.50 -38.85 32.88
C ASP A 289 37.18 -39.32 34.18
N VAL A 290 36.55 -39.17 35.35
CA VAL A 290 37.13 -39.57 36.65
C VAL A 290 36.80 -41.03 37.02
N GLU A 291 35.71 -41.62 36.48
CA GLU A 291 35.35 -43.02 36.78
C GLU A 291 36.12 -44.07 35.94
N SER A 292 36.84 -43.67 34.89
CA SER A 292 37.54 -44.60 33.99
C SER A 292 38.92 -45.08 34.48
N GLN A 293 39.51 -44.47 35.51
CA GLN A 293 40.90 -44.76 35.93
C GLN A 293 41.09 -45.67 37.15
N LYS A 294 40.08 -46.43 37.59
CA LYS A 294 40.25 -47.31 38.77
C LYS A 294 39.80 -48.75 38.55
N GLY A 295 40.47 -49.44 37.62
CA GLY A 295 40.23 -50.86 37.33
C GLY A 295 41.48 -51.67 37.03
N SER A 296 42.45 -51.75 37.95
CA SER A 296 43.50 -52.78 37.93
C SER A 296 44.37 -52.73 39.20
N LEU A 297 44.15 -53.65 40.15
CA LEU A 297 45.18 -54.38 40.95
C LEU A 297 44.56 -55.07 42.20
N VAL A 298 44.37 -56.39 42.07
CA VAL A 298 44.70 -57.49 43.01
C VAL A 298 44.81 -57.19 44.53
N GLY A 299 44.05 -57.94 45.36
CA GLY A 299 44.42 -58.22 46.76
C GLY A 299 43.28 -58.60 47.72
N ASN A 300 43.40 -59.76 48.37
CA ASN A 300 42.43 -60.47 49.22
C ASN A 300 42.17 -59.81 50.63
N PRO A 301 41.33 -60.38 51.54
CA PRO A 301 40.25 -59.68 52.26
C PRO A 301 40.53 -59.39 53.76
N LYS A 302 39.67 -58.61 54.44
CA LYS A 302 39.38 -58.70 55.91
C LYS A 302 38.28 -57.72 56.39
N SER A 303 37.26 -58.29 57.05
CA SER A 303 36.62 -57.88 58.33
C SER A 303 36.48 -56.38 58.69
N PHE A 304 35.25 -55.91 59.02
CA PHE A 304 34.83 -55.56 60.40
C PHE A 304 33.37 -55.04 60.48
N ILE A 305 32.74 -55.31 61.62
CA ILE A 305 31.32 -55.11 62.02
C ILE A 305 31.13 -53.78 62.76
N HIS A 306 30.02 -53.05 62.54
CA HIS A 306 29.14 -52.45 63.59
C HIS A 306 27.92 -51.78 62.93
N VAL A 307 26.69 -52.30 63.08
CA VAL A 307 25.74 -52.17 64.21
C VAL A 307 25.22 -50.73 64.38
N GLY A 308 23.92 -50.56 64.09
CA GLY A 308 23.18 -49.33 64.37
C GLY A 308 21.70 -49.42 63.97
N LYS A 309 20.95 -50.30 64.64
CA LYS A 309 19.47 -50.36 64.59
C LYS A 309 18.85 -49.00 64.94
N LYS A 310 17.80 -48.60 64.21
CA LYS A 310 16.45 -48.43 64.79
C LYS A 310 15.39 -48.26 63.68
N THR A 311 14.55 -49.28 63.60
CA THR A 311 13.20 -49.32 63.04
C THR A 311 12.25 -48.40 63.82
N PHE A 312 11.29 -47.75 63.15
CA PHE A 312 9.84 -47.91 63.39
C PHE A 312 9.02 -47.05 62.39
N SER A 313 8.39 -47.78 61.46
CA SER A 313 7.06 -47.74 60.82
C SER A 313 6.02 -46.61 61.05
N PRO A 314 4.99 -46.54 60.16
CA PRO A 314 4.33 -45.32 59.67
C PRO A 314 2.93 -45.09 60.27
N ILE A 315 2.33 -43.93 59.97
CA ILE A 315 0.88 -43.70 60.14
C ILE A 315 0.33 -43.04 58.88
N ASP A 316 -0.55 -43.79 58.19
CA ASP A 316 -1.53 -43.34 57.21
C ASP A 316 -2.78 -42.74 57.89
N ILE A 317 -3.59 -42.06 57.07
CA ILE A 317 -5.07 -42.06 56.99
C ILE A 317 -5.73 -40.67 56.99
N GLU A 318 -6.27 -40.36 55.80
CA GLU A 318 -7.54 -39.69 55.43
C GLU A 318 -7.97 -38.38 56.12
N ARG A 319 -8.19 -37.33 55.32
CA ARG A 319 -9.53 -36.96 54.80
C ARG A 319 -9.42 -35.93 53.67
#